data_AF-A0A141RNX5-F1
#
_entry.id   AF-A0A141RNX5-F1
#
_cell.length_a   1.000
_cell.length_b   1.000
_cell.length_c   1.000
_cell.angle_alpha   90.00
_cell.angle_beta   90.00
_cell.angle_gamma   90.00
#
_symmetry.space_group_name_H-M   'P 1'
#
loop_
_entity.id
_entity.type
_entity.pdbx_description
1 polymer ?
#
loop_
_entity_poly.entity_id
_entity_poly.type
_entity_poly.pdbx_seq_one_letter_code
_entity_poly.pdbx_strand_id
1 'polypeptide(L)'
;MTLDSRVAAAGDLFVAVVGHQADGRRYIPQAIAQGVAAIIAEAQGEAEDGEIREMHGVPVIYLSQLNERLSALAGRFYHEPS
;
A
#
# COMPACT_ATOMS: atom_id res chain seq x y z
N MET A 1 0.96 9.66 -1.94
CA MET A 1 1.14 8.38 -1.22
C MET A 1 0.55 8.53 0.18
N THR A 2 -0.32 7.62 0.61
CA THR A 2 -0.95 7.65 1.95
C THR A 2 -1.02 6.25 2.58
N LEU A 3 -0.97 6.22 3.92
CA LEU A 3 -1.18 5.01 4.75
C LEU A 3 -2.60 4.94 5.32
N ASP A 4 -3.39 5.99 5.16
CA ASP A 4 -4.74 6.11 5.71
C ASP A 4 -5.77 6.04 4.59
N SER A 5 -6.55 4.96 4.56
CA SER A 5 -7.62 4.77 3.58
C SER A 5 -8.72 5.81 3.72
N ARG A 6 -8.84 6.53 4.84
CA ARG A 6 -9.88 7.55 5.00
C ARG A 6 -9.61 8.81 4.18
N VAL A 7 -8.36 9.06 3.82
CA VAL A 7 -7.92 10.24 3.05
C VAL A 7 -7.40 9.88 1.66
N ALA A 8 -7.36 8.59 1.30
CA ALA A 8 -6.94 8.16 -0.02
C ALA A 8 -7.95 8.66 -1.08
N ALA A 9 -7.41 9.25 -2.14
CA ALA A 9 -8.18 9.83 -3.22
C ALA A 9 -7.89 9.15 -4.56
N ALA A 10 -8.68 9.52 -5.56
CA ALA A 10 -8.48 9.02 -6.91
C ALA A 10 -7.07 9.36 -7.42
N GLY A 11 -6.35 8.37 -7.94
CA GLY A 11 -4.98 8.54 -8.41
C GLY A 11 -3.89 8.36 -7.34
N ASP A 12 -4.25 8.25 -6.05
CA ASP A 12 -3.25 8.05 -5.00
C ASP A 12 -2.62 6.66 -5.01
N LEU A 13 -1.43 6.58 -4.44
CA LEU A 13 -0.82 5.33 -3.98
C LEU A 13 -1.23 5.09 -2.52
N PHE A 14 -1.98 4.02 -2.26
CA PHE A 14 -2.32 3.58 -0.90
C PHE A 14 -1.34 2.50 -0.40
N VAL A 15 -0.95 2.58 0.87
CA VAL A 15 0.02 1.66 1.48
C VAL A 15 -0.61 0.96 2.68
N ALA A 16 -0.85 -0.33 2.53
CA ALA A 16 -1.53 -1.20 3.48
C ALA A 16 -0.52 -1.98 4.34
N VAL A 17 0.00 -1.33 5.38
CA VAL A 17 0.90 -1.96 6.37
C VAL A 17 0.12 -2.73 7.44
N VAL A 18 0.72 -3.78 7.99
CA VAL A 18 0.24 -4.38 9.24
C VAL A 18 0.76 -3.51 10.40
N GLY A 19 -0.15 -2.79 11.06
CA GLY A 19 0.15 -1.99 12.24
C GLY A 19 -0.08 -2.78 13.53
N HIS A 20 0.29 -2.17 14.67
CA HIS A 20 0.12 -2.81 15.98
C HIS A 20 -1.35 -2.97 16.40
N GLN A 21 -2.22 -2.06 15.96
CA GLN A 21 -3.64 -2.02 16.34
C GLN A 21 -4.58 -2.54 15.25
N ALA A 22 -4.15 -2.49 13.99
CA ALA A 22 -4.98 -2.87 12.86
C ALA A 22 -4.13 -3.34 11.68
N ASP A 23 -4.69 -4.26 10.91
CA ASP A 23 -4.15 -4.70 9.63
C ASP A 23 -4.68 -3.79 8.51
N GLY A 24 -3.80 -3.00 7.90
CA GLY A 24 -4.14 -2.07 6.82
C GLY A 24 -4.69 -2.75 5.57
N ARG A 25 -4.39 -4.03 5.36
CA ARG A 25 -4.86 -4.81 4.20
C ARG A 25 -6.37 -4.97 4.18
N ARG A 26 -7.01 -4.90 5.35
CA ARG A 26 -8.47 -4.92 5.48
C ARG A 26 -9.16 -3.73 4.80
N TYR A 27 -8.43 -2.64 4.58
CA TYR A 27 -8.96 -1.43 3.94
C TYR A 27 -8.65 -1.34 2.44
N ILE A 28 -8.04 -2.38 1.85
CA ILE A 28 -7.79 -2.45 0.40
C ILE A 28 -9.08 -2.27 -0.41
N PRO A 29 -10.20 -2.95 -0.11
CA PRO A 29 -11.45 -2.75 -0.86
C PRO A 29 -11.95 -1.30 -0.80
N GLN A 30 -11.79 -0.63 0.35
CA GLN A 30 -12.17 0.77 0.53
C GLN A 30 -11.30 1.69 -0.35
N ALA A 31 -9.99 1.50 -0.34
CA ALA A 31 -9.06 2.29 -1.15
C ALA A 31 -9.35 2.13 -2.65
N ILE A 32 -9.60 0.90 -3.11
CA ILE A 32 -10.01 0.62 -4.50
C ILE A 32 -11.30 1.39 -4.83
N ALA A 33 -12.30 1.35 -3.95
CA ALA A 33 -13.56 2.08 -4.17
C ALA A 33 -13.38 3.61 -4.23
N GLN A 34 -12.33 4.16 -3.61
CA GLN A 34 -11.97 5.58 -3.69
C GLN A 34 -11.18 5.94 -4.95
N GLY A 35 -10.83 4.96 -5.78
CA GLY A 35 -10.17 5.17 -7.08
C GLY A 35 -8.66 5.33 -7.01
N VAL A 36 -8.01 4.78 -5.98
CA VAL A 36 -6.54 4.78 -5.89
C VAL A 36 -5.93 4.15 -7.16
N ALA A 37 -4.80 4.70 -7.61
CA ALA A 37 -4.12 4.22 -8.81
C ALA A 37 -3.40 2.88 -8.58
N ALA A 38 -2.90 2.66 -7.36
CA ALA A 38 -2.15 1.46 -7.00
C ALA A 38 -2.15 1.26 -5.49
N ILE A 39 -1.83 0.04 -5.08
CA ILE A 39 -1.73 -0.35 -3.68
C ILE A 39 -0.41 -1.10 -3.44
N ILE A 40 0.27 -0.77 -2.34
CA ILE A 40 1.37 -1.59 -1.80
C ILE A 40 0.89 -2.20 -0.49
N ALA A 41 0.98 -3.52 -0.34
CA ALA A 41 0.48 -4.25 0.82
C ALA A 41 1.57 -5.09 1.47
N GLU A 42 1.46 -5.33 2.78
CA GLU A 42 2.35 -6.25 3.50
C GLU A 42 2.14 -7.70 3.01
N ALA A 43 3.22 -8.33 2.56
CA ALA A 43 3.21 -9.70 2.04
C ALA A 43 3.04 -10.75 3.14
N GLN A 44 3.50 -10.47 4.36
CA GLN A 44 3.54 -11.43 5.47
C GLN A 44 2.20 -12.18 5.67
N GLY A 45 2.20 -13.47 5.35
CA GLY A 45 1.04 -14.37 5.51
C GLY A 45 -0.02 -14.31 4.42
N GLU A 46 0.15 -13.50 3.37
CA GLU A 46 -0.84 -13.33 2.28
C GLU A 46 -0.29 -13.59 0.87
N ALA A 47 1.01 -13.31 0.65
CA ALA A 47 1.64 -13.35 -0.67
C ALA A 47 3.16 -13.50 -0.56
N GLU A 48 3.83 -13.75 -1.69
CA GLU A 48 5.30 -13.72 -1.79
C GLU A 48 5.83 -12.28 -1.93
N ASP A 49 7.11 -12.04 -1.58
CA ASP A 49 7.75 -10.73 -1.77
C ASP A 49 7.82 -10.39 -3.27
N GLY A 50 7.26 -9.23 -3.64
CA GLY A 50 7.21 -8.77 -5.02
C GLY A 50 6.03 -9.34 -5.84
N GLU A 51 5.14 -10.12 -5.23
CA GLU A 51 3.95 -10.61 -5.92
C GLU A 51 3.04 -9.44 -6.31
N ILE A 52 2.54 -9.47 -7.55
CA ILE A 52 1.62 -8.47 -8.06
C ILE A 52 0.29 -9.15 -8.37
N ARG A 53 -0.78 -8.65 -7.77
CA ARG A 53 -2.15 -9.03 -8.08
C ARG A 53 -2.89 -7.83 -8.66
N GLU A 54 -3.95 -8.08 -9.42
CA GLU A 54 -4.84 -7.04 -9.90
C GLU A 54 -6.21 -7.22 -9.24
N MET A 55 -6.73 -6.15 -8.64
CA MET A 55 -8.04 -6.14 -8.00
C MET A 55 -8.87 -5.02 -8.61
N HIS A 56 -9.91 -5.36 -9.38
CA HIS A 56 -10.77 -4.39 -10.06
C HIS A 56 -10.00 -3.37 -10.94
N GLY A 57 -8.94 -3.81 -11.63
CA GLY A 57 -8.09 -2.92 -12.44
C GLY A 57 -7.03 -2.15 -11.66
N VAL A 58 -6.99 -2.28 -10.33
CA VAL A 58 -5.98 -1.64 -9.47
C VAL A 58 -4.88 -2.65 -9.17
N PRO A 59 -3.61 -2.36 -9.49
CA PRO A 59 -2.49 -3.23 -9.12
C PRO A 59 -2.24 -3.16 -7.61
N VAL A 60 -2.08 -4.35 -7.01
CA VAL A 60 -1.74 -4.57 -5.61
C VAL A 60 -0.40 -5.30 -5.55
N ILE A 61 0.64 -4.58 -5.14
CA ILE A 61 2.01 -5.09 -5.01
C ILE A 61 2.25 -5.49 -3.56
N TYR A 62 2.61 -6.75 -3.33
CA TYR A 62 2.94 -7.25 -2.00
C TYR A 62 4.44 -7.16 -1.75
N LEU A 63 4.81 -6.53 -0.64
CA LEU A 63 6.20 -6.43 -0.20
C LEU A 63 6.34 -6.94 1.23
N SER A 64 7.35 -7.76 1.46
CA SER A 64 7.71 -8.25 2.79
C SER A 64 8.42 -7.16 3.59
N GLN A 65 8.24 -7.17 4.90
CA GLN A 65 8.84 -6.21 5.83
C GLN A 65 8.53 -4.77 5.42
N LEU A 66 7.28 -4.52 5.00
CA LEU A 66 6.90 -3.25 4.41
C LEU A 66 7.09 -2.09 5.39
N ASN A 67 6.87 -2.30 6.68
CA ASN A 67 7.14 -1.30 7.72
C ASN A 67 8.61 -0.84 7.74
N GLU A 68 9.57 -1.75 7.54
CA GLU A 68 11.01 -1.43 7.52
C GLU A 68 11.40 -0.70 6.23
N ARG A 69 10.76 -1.06 5.11
CA ARG A 69 11.01 -0.48 3.78
C ARG A 69 10.25 0.82 3.53
N LEU A 70 9.27 1.16 4.38
CA LEU A 70 8.36 2.29 4.19
C LEU A 70 9.10 3.62 4.02
N SER A 71 10.13 3.86 4.83
CA SER A 71 10.94 5.08 4.77
C SER A 71 11.67 5.21 3.43
N ALA A 72 12.32 4.13 2.98
CA ALA A 72 13.01 4.10 1.68
C ALA A 72 12.02 4.27 0.51
N LEU A 73 10.83 3.68 0.62
CA LEU A 73 9.79 3.80 -0.40
C LEU A 73 9.23 5.22 -0.48
N ALA A 74 8.94 5.84 0.66
CA ALA A 74 8.51 7.24 0.74
C ALA A 74 9.59 8.20 0.22
N GLY A 75 10.86 7.97 0.58
CA GLY A 75 11.99 8.75 0.09
C GLY A 75 12.05 8.75 -1.44
N ARG A 76 11.96 7.57 -2.07
CA ARG A 76 11.92 7.46 -3.53
C ARG A 76 10.68 8.10 -4.14
N PHE A 77 9.50 7.91 -3.54
CA PHE A 77 8.24 8.49 -4.05
C PHE A 77 8.27 10.03 -4.07
N TYR A 78 8.85 10.64 -3.04
CA TYR A 78 8.96 12.10 -2.92
C TYR A 78 10.28 12.67 -3.45
N HIS A 79 11.04 11.92 -4.25
CA HIS A 79 12.30 12.35 -4.87
C HIS A 79 13.37 12.83 -3.87
N GLU A 80 13.50 12.14 -2.74
CA GLU A 80 14.52 12.40 -1.71
C GLU A 80 14.56 13.87 -1.22
N PRO A 81 13.50 14.35 -0.53
CA PRO A 81 13.39 15.75 -0.11
C PRO A 81 14.27 16.11 1.12
N SER A 82 15.13 15.18 1.58
CA SER A 82 15.94 15.27 2.81
C SER A 82 17.24 16.04 2.62
#